data_AF-B5E9B6-F1
#
_entry.id   AF-B5E9B6-F1
#
_cell.length_a   1.000
_cell.length_b   1.000
_cell.length_c   1.000
_cell.angle_alpha   90.00
_cell.angle_beta   90.00
_cell.angle_gamma   90.00
#
_symmetry.space_group_name_H-M   'P 1'
#
loop_
_entity.id
_entity.type
_entity.pdbx_description
1 polymer ?
#
loop_
_entity_poly.entity_id
_entity_poly.type
_entity_poly.pdbx_seq_one_letter_code
_entity_poly.pdbx_strand_id
1 'polypeptide(L)'
;MSGVKLNREQWEGLCEQCGLCCFEKIEDEDGRILFTSTPCRYLDIDTRRCKIYQKRFKIFPECVELTPELVKELKWLHRSCGYKKAMKKGII
;
A
#
# COMPACT_ATOMS: atom_id res chain seq x y z
N MET A 1 -6.02 -10.51 -24.30
CA MET A 1 -6.07 -10.42 -22.83
C MET A 1 -6.80 -9.13 -22.49
N SER A 2 -8.04 -9.24 -22.02
CA SER A 2 -8.92 -8.10 -21.76
C SER A 2 -8.45 -7.39 -20.48
N GLY A 3 -7.85 -6.21 -20.60
CA GLY A 3 -7.46 -5.41 -19.43
C GLY A 3 -8.70 -4.94 -18.67
N VAL A 4 -8.80 -5.27 -17.39
CA VAL A 4 -9.93 -4.89 -16.54
C VAL A 4 -9.62 -3.54 -15.91
N LYS A 5 -10.22 -2.46 -16.41
CA LYS A 5 -10.09 -1.16 -15.77
C LYS A 5 -10.85 -1.16 -14.44
N LEU A 6 -10.11 -1.33 -13.34
CA LEU A 6 -10.67 -1.30 -11.99
C LEU A 6 -11.07 0.13 -11.62
N ASN A 7 -12.27 0.28 -11.05
CA ASN A 7 -12.63 1.52 -10.37
C ASN A 7 -11.92 1.61 -9.01
N ARG A 8 -12.06 2.75 -8.32
CA ARG A 8 -11.40 2.99 -7.02
C ARG A 8 -11.75 1.92 -5.98
N GLU A 9 -13.01 1.51 -5.88
CA GLU A 9 -13.46 0.53 -4.89
C GLU A 9 -12.86 -0.85 -5.17
N GLN A 10 -12.88 -1.27 -6.45
CA GLN A 10 -12.28 -2.53 -6.88
C GLN A 10 -10.76 -2.54 -6.67
N TRP A 11 -10.10 -1.42 -6.93
CA TRP A 11 -8.68 -1.23 -6.66
C TRP A 11 -8.35 -1.36 -5.17
N GLU A 12 -9.11 -0.65 -4.33
CA GLU A 12 -8.98 -0.71 -2.87
C GLU A 12 -9.25 -2.12 -2.32
N GLY A 13 -10.17 -2.87 -2.95
CA GLY A 13 -10.44 -4.27 -2.63
C GLY A 13 -9.26 -5.22 -2.87
N LEU A 14 -8.23 -4.79 -3.61
CA LEU A 14 -6.99 -5.57 -3.76
C LEU A 14 -6.11 -5.52 -2.51
N CYS A 15 -6.34 -4.58 -1.59
CA CYS A 15 -5.55 -4.49 -0.39
C CYS A 15 -5.78 -5.70 0.51
N GLU A 16 -4.73 -6.47 0.76
CA GLU A 16 -4.78 -7.63 1.65
C GLU A 16 -4.68 -7.27 3.14
N GLN A 17 -4.72 -5.97 3.47
CA GLN A 17 -4.65 -5.45 4.84
C GLN A 17 -3.47 -6.04 5.66
N CYS A 18 -2.32 -6.22 5.02
CA CYS A 18 -1.13 -6.83 5.63
C CYS A 18 -0.38 -5.93 6.62
N GLY A 19 -0.74 -4.63 6.70
CA GLY A 19 -0.14 -3.65 7.60
C GLY A 19 1.27 -3.16 7.20
N LEU A 20 1.94 -3.81 6.25
CA LEU A 20 3.34 -3.47 5.90
C LEU A 20 3.50 -2.04 5.38
N CYS A 21 2.55 -1.53 4.59
CA CYS A 21 2.60 -0.14 4.13
C CYS A 21 2.45 0.88 5.29
N CYS A 22 1.90 0.46 6.43
CA CYS A 22 1.64 1.33 7.58
C CYS A 22 2.87 1.55 8.49
N PHE A 23 4.01 0.94 8.24
CA PHE A 23 5.24 1.25 8.96
C PHE A 23 5.93 2.47 8.35
N GLU A 24 6.61 3.24 9.19
CA GLU A 24 7.43 4.36 8.73
C GLU A 24 8.53 3.90 7.77
N LYS A 25 8.88 4.79 6.85
CA LYS A 25 9.86 4.56 5.81
C LYS A 25 10.83 5.72 5.77
N ILE A 26 12.10 5.39 5.71
CA ILE A 26 13.18 6.36 5.53
C ILE A 26 13.87 6.07 4.22
N GLU A 27 14.30 7.13 3.55
CA GLU A 27 15.17 7.03 2.37
C GLU A 27 16.62 7.22 2.82
N ASP A 28 17.50 6.32 2.43
CA ASP A 28 18.95 6.45 2.68
C ASP A 28 19.64 7.29 1.60
N GLU A 29 20.95 7.52 1.75
CA GLU A 29 21.76 8.33 0.84
C GLU A 29 21.84 7.75 -0.60
N ASP A 30 21.57 6.44 -0.76
CA ASP A 30 21.53 5.73 -2.04
C ASP A 30 20.13 5.76 -2.69
N GLY A 31 19.15 6.42 -2.07
CA GLY A 31 17.75 6.45 -2.51
C GLY A 31 17.00 5.13 -2.27
N ARG A 32 17.47 4.29 -1.33
CA ARG A 32 16.77 3.08 -0.92
C ARG A 32 15.80 3.38 0.19
N ILE A 33 14.61 2.83 0.06
CA ILE A 33 13.57 2.95 1.07
C ILE A 33 13.68 1.80 2.07
N LEU A 34 13.97 2.15 3.32
CA LEU A 34 14.08 1.24 4.47
C LEU A 34 12.84 1.36 5.36
N PHE A 35 12.36 0.23 5.86
CA PHE A 35 11.26 0.20 6.83
C PHE A 35 11.81 0.26 8.24
N THR A 36 11.20 1.08 9.08
CA THR A 36 11.50 1.09 10.52
C THR A 36 10.53 0.17 11.27
N SER A 37 10.82 -0.11 12.54
CA SER A 37 9.90 -0.83 13.44
C SER A 37 8.78 0.07 13.99
N THR A 38 8.71 1.33 13.57
CA THR A 38 7.71 2.30 14.03
C THR A 38 6.40 2.13 13.22
N PRO A 39 5.31 1.66 13.83
CA PRO A 39 4.03 1.57 13.15
C PRO A 39 3.35 2.95 13.10
N CYS A 40 2.54 3.17 12.07
CA CYS A 40 1.55 4.25 12.05
C CYS A 40 0.66 4.14 13.29
N ARG A 41 0.32 5.27 13.90
CA ARG A 41 -0.56 5.35 15.09
C ARG A 41 -1.93 4.69 14.93
N TYR A 42 -2.37 4.40 13.70
CA TYR A 42 -3.64 3.75 13.40
C TYR A 42 -3.50 2.28 12.97
N LEU A 43 -2.28 1.73 12.96
CA LEU A 43 -2.07 0.31 12.79
C LEU A 43 -2.39 -0.41 14.10
N ASP A 44 -3.25 -1.41 14.02
CA ASP A 44 -3.39 -2.41 15.06
C ASP A 44 -2.29 -3.46 14.90
N ILE A 45 -1.34 -3.53 15.84
CA ILE A 45 -0.16 -4.40 15.68
C ILE A 45 -0.49 -5.89 15.83
N ASP A 46 -1.52 -6.23 16.60
CA ASP A 46 -1.93 -7.61 16.84
C ASP A 46 -2.61 -8.19 15.60
N THR A 47 -3.55 -7.44 15.01
CA THR A 47 -4.30 -7.87 13.82
C THR A 47 -3.62 -7.47 12.51
N ARG A 48 -2.63 -6.57 12.56
CA ARG A 48 -1.97 -5.89 11.42
C ARG A 48 -2.90 -5.06 10.53
N ARG A 49 -4.09 -4.71 11.02
CA ARG A 49 -5.09 -3.97 10.24
C ARG A 49 -5.07 -2.48 10.56
N CYS A 50 -5.31 -1.66 9.55
CA CYS A 50 -5.50 -0.23 9.75
C CYS A 50 -6.90 0.03 10.35
N LYS A 51 -6.96 0.63 11.54
CA LYS A 51 -8.21 0.90 12.28
C LYS A 51 -9.14 1.88 11.57
N ILE A 52 -8.60 2.66 10.61
CA ILE A 52 -9.32 3.73 9.91
C ILE A 52 -9.25 3.57 8.39
N TYR A 53 -9.00 2.36 7.86
CA TYR A 53 -8.65 2.15 6.45
C TYR A 53 -9.56 2.89 5.44
N GLN A 54 -10.88 2.83 5.62
CA GLN A 54 -11.86 3.48 4.73
C GLN A 54 -11.80 5.01 4.75
N LYS A 55 -11.33 5.61 5.85
CA LYS A 55 -11.25 7.06 6.06
C LYS A 55 -9.81 7.56 6.19
N ARG A 56 -8.81 6.72 5.86
CA ARG A 56 -7.40 6.96 6.17
C ARG A 56 -6.86 8.25 5.56
N PHE A 57 -7.22 8.58 4.33
CA PHE A 57 -6.78 9.81 3.67
C PHE A 57 -7.47 11.07 4.24
N LYS A 58 -8.65 10.92 4.86
CA LYS A 58 -9.35 12.03 5.51
C LYS A 58 -8.80 12.31 6.91
N ILE A 59 -8.46 11.25 7.66
CA ILE A 59 -8.01 11.33 9.05
C ILE A 59 -6.49 11.48 9.15
N PHE A 60 -5.75 10.91 8.21
CA PHE A 60 -4.29 10.91 8.15
C PHE A 60 -3.80 11.14 6.71
N PRO A 61 -3.73 12.41 6.27
CA PRO A 61 -3.35 12.76 4.90
C PRO A 61 -1.95 12.30 4.48
N GLU A 62 -1.07 12.01 5.43
CA GLU A 62 0.27 11.43 5.17
C GLU A 62 0.22 9.95 4.78
N CYS A 63 -0.94 9.31 4.84
CA CYS A 63 -1.10 7.94 4.36
C CYS A 63 -0.87 7.90 2.85
N VAL A 64 0.06 7.05 2.39
CA VAL A 64 0.34 6.89 0.97
C VAL A 64 -0.87 6.31 0.22
N GLU A 65 -1.36 7.03 -0.78
CA GLU A 65 -2.38 6.53 -1.69
C GLU A 65 -1.71 5.68 -2.78
N LEU A 66 -1.83 4.36 -2.64
CA LEU A 66 -1.23 3.40 -3.56
C LEU A 66 -2.00 3.35 -4.89
N THR A 67 -1.92 4.38 -5.71
CA THR A 67 -2.54 4.41 -7.05
C THR A 67 -1.89 3.39 -8.00
N PRO A 68 -2.57 2.95 -9.07
CA PRO A 68 -1.97 2.06 -10.08
C PRO A 68 -0.65 2.59 -10.65
N GLU A 69 -0.58 3.89 -10.90
CA GLU A 69 0.61 4.57 -11.42
C GLU A 69 1.73 4.55 -10.38
N LEU A 70 1.43 4.92 -9.13
CA LEU A 70 2.42 4.94 -8.07
C LEU A 70 2.96 3.53 -7.79
N VAL A 71 2.10 2.51 -7.75
CA VAL A 71 2.51 1.11 -7.49
C VAL A 71 3.49 0.57 -8.54
N LYS A 72 3.46 1.07 -9.78
CA LYS A 72 4.45 0.72 -10.82
C LYS A 72 5.85 1.26 -10.49
N GLU A 73 5.91 2.46 -9.95
CA GLU A 73 7.16 3.16 -9.62
C GLU A 73 7.73 2.72 -8.26
N LEU A 74 6.88 2.30 -7.32
CA LEU A 74 7.29 1.97 -5.97
C LEU A 74 8.15 0.71 -5.88
N LYS A 75 9.43 0.91 -5.54
CA LYS A 75 10.40 -0.17 -5.34
C LYS A 75 10.22 -0.91 -4.01
N TRP A 76 9.72 -0.24 -2.97
CA TRP A 76 9.63 -0.79 -1.60
C TRP A 76 8.42 -1.68 -1.31
N LEU A 77 7.40 -1.70 -2.18
CA LEU A 77 6.26 -2.59 -1.97
C LEU A 77 6.71 -4.05 -2.08
N HIS A 78 6.35 -4.85 -1.08
CA HIS A 78 6.65 -6.27 -1.03
C HIS A 78 6.04 -7.04 -2.21
N ARG A 79 6.71 -8.13 -2.64
CA ARG A 79 6.28 -8.94 -3.79
C ARG A 79 4.89 -9.56 -3.61
N SER A 80 4.50 -9.84 -2.36
CA SER A 80 3.18 -10.40 -2.03
C SER A 80 2.09 -9.35 -1.88
N CYS A 81 2.37 -8.05 -2.07
CA CYS A 81 1.36 -6.99 -1.95
C CYS A 81 0.24 -7.19 -2.96
N GLY A 82 -1.02 -7.16 -2.49
CA GLY A 82 -2.20 -7.35 -3.36
C GLY A 82 -2.21 -6.44 -4.59
N TYR A 83 -1.87 -5.15 -4.41
CA TYR A 83 -1.72 -4.21 -5.53
C TYR A 83 -0.64 -4.64 -6.52
N LYS A 84 0.58 -4.98 -6.06
CA LYS A 84 1.65 -5.48 -6.94
C LYS A 84 1.28 -6.79 -7.63
N LYS A 85 0.56 -7.69 -6.97
CA LYS A 85 0.08 -8.94 -7.57
C LYS A 85 -0.93 -8.66 -8.67
N ALA A 86 -1.83 -7.70 -8.50
CA ALA A 86 -2.78 -7.30 -9.53
C ALA A 86 -2.07 -6.72 -10.76
N MET A 87 -1.05 -5.86 -10.57
CA MET A 87 -0.21 -5.38 -11.68
C MET A 87 0.42 -6.53 -12.47
N LYS A 88 1.02 -7.50 -11.77
CA LYS A 88 1.73 -8.62 -12.41
C LYS A 88 0.82 -9.58 -13.16
N LYS A 89 -0.43 -9.72 -12.70
CA LYS A 89 -1.43 -10.61 -13.32
C LYS A 89 -2.05 -10.01 -14.59
N GLY A 90 -1.65 -8.79 -15.01
CA GLY A 90 -2.22 -8.11 -16.17
C GLY A 90 -3.70 -7.77 -15.98
N ILE A 91 -4.11 -7.56 -14.72
CA ILE A 91 -5.48 -7.12 -14.40
C ILE A 91 -5.68 -5.68 -14.92
N ILE A 92 -4.59 -4.92 -15.11
CA ILE A 92 -4.52 -3.55 -15.63
C ILE A 92 -3.34 -3.39 -16.59
#